data_AF-A0A6J6Z5Q6-F1
#
_entry.id   AF-A0A6J6Z5Q6-F1
#
_cell.length_a   1.000
_cell.length_b   1.000
_cell.length_c   1.000
_cell.angle_alpha   90.00
_cell.angle_beta   90.00
_cell.angle_gamma   90.00
#
_symmetry.space_group_name_H-M   'P 1'
#
loop_
_entity.id
_entity.type
_entity.pdbx_description
1 polymer ?
#
loop_
_entity_poly.entity_id
_entity_poly.type
_entity_poly.pdbx_seq_one_letter_code
_entity_poly.pdbx_strand_id
1 'polypeptide(L)'
;MGYGGVKWTLGESYMPEIVAGYRYASVTSSGATQGADVSIAFKVTGKAQLSDLIYLGKLRAKYLNGIDYLQGEVGGGWDFAKKGVFAGISAQGPYANTGVDYDFANKSTFGKSLSPYVEFNSIGIYNTPDKNQTITTSCPTSYEFINGICIPALGAPSDRRLKRDIHHLATLKNGMKIYAFKYLTSDKAYVGVMAQDLLQNASWKKAVIQQTNGFYSVNYAMLGLKMTTFAEWKSNGLASIELEKHLVRLTPLPTESQKNLTRFECGYIDEIIM
;
A
#
# COMPACT_ATOMS: atom_id res chain seq x y z
N MET A 1 0.59 12.91 -6.24
CA MET A 1 0.20 13.63 -5.00
C MET A 1 -0.22 15.04 -5.35
N GLY A 2 -1.31 15.52 -4.77
CA GLY A 2 -1.69 16.93 -4.85
C GLY A 2 -0.86 17.76 -3.89
N TYR A 3 -0.58 19.02 -4.23
CA TYR A 3 0.13 19.96 -3.36
C TYR A 3 -0.41 21.39 -3.55
N GLY A 4 -0.24 22.19 -2.52
CA GLY A 4 -0.43 23.64 -2.54
C GLY A 4 0.87 24.37 -2.24
N GLY A 5 0.99 25.60 -2.76
CA GLY A 5 2.14 26.46 -2.53
C GLY A 5 1.86 27.94 -2.77
N VAL A 6 2.86 28.76 -2.46
CA VAL A 6 2.88 30.21 -2.69
C VAL A 6 4.16 30.57 -3.43
N LYS A 7 4.02 31.29 -4.54
CA LYS A 7 5.13 31.63 -5.45
C LYS A 7 5.29 33.14 -5.55
N TRP A 8 6.53 33.62 -5.41
CA TRP A 8 6.92 34.99 -5.68
C TRP A 8 7.82 35.06 -6.91
N THR A 9 7.41 35.85 -7.88
CA THR A 9 8.23 36.19 -9.05
C THR A 9 9.00 37.47 -8.76
N LEU A 10 10.32 37.36 -8.65
CA LEU A 10 11.20 38.45 -8.26
C LEU A 10 11.25 39.50 -9.37
N GLY A 11 11.06 40.78 -9.00
CA GLY A 11 11.05 41.90 -9.94
C GLY A 11 9.70 42.19 -10.60
N GLU A 12 8.64 41.41 -10.32
CA GLU A 12 7.28 41.68 -10.82
C GLU A 12 6.36 42.26 -9.73
N SER A 13 6.15 41.55 -8.62
CA SER A 13 5.20 41.95 -7.56
C SER A 13 5.65 41.43 -6.19
N TYR A 14 5.26 42.14 -5.12
CA TYR A 14 5.43 41.67 -3.75
C TYR A 14 4.33 40.69 -3.30
N MET A 15 3.22 40.63 -4.05
CA MET A 15 2.13 39.69 -3.76
C MET A 15 2.44 38.30 -4.33
N PRO A 16 2.28 37.23 -3.53
CA PRO A 16 2.44 35.87 -4.03
C PRO A 16 1.31 35.45 -4.97
N GLU A 17 1.63 34.51 -5.83
CA GLU A 17 0.68 33.67 -6.54
C GLU A 17 0.39 32.42 -5.70
N ILE A 18 -0.86 32.00 -5.62
CA ILE A 18 -1.24 30.72 -5.00
C ILE A 18 -1.11 29.63 -6.07
N VAL A 19 -0.43 28.54 -5.75
CA VAL A 19 -0.21 27.41 -6.65
C VAL A 19 -0.97 26.20 -6.12
N ALA A 20 -1.75 25.57 -7.00
CA ALA A 20 -2.31 24.24 -6.79
C ALA A 20 -1.78 23.32 -7.89
N GLY A 21 -1.24 22.17 -7.49
CA GLY A 21 -0.63 21.25 -8.44
C GLY A 21 -0.84 19.79 -8.10
N TYR A 22 -0.59 18.94 -9.08
CA TYR A 22 -0.51 17.50 -8.95
C TYR A 22 0.83 17.04 -9.50
N ARG A 23 1.57 16.31 -8.68
CA ARG A 23 2.90 15.78 -8.99
C ARG A 23 2.90 14.27 -8.94
N TYR A 24 3.43 13.64 -9.97
CA TYR A 24 3.73 12.21 -9.96
C TYR A 24 5.25 12.04 -9.99
N ALA A 25 5.77 11.25 -9.05
CA ALA A 25 7.19 10.92 -8.98
C ALA A 25 7.35 9.41 -8.72
N SER A 26 8.18 8.78 -9.54
CA SER A 26 8.66 7.42 -9.33
C SER A 26 10.01 7.49 -8.65
N VAL A 27 10.16 6.79 -7.53
CA VAL A 27 11.33 6.87 -6.66
C VAL A 27 11.86 5.46 -6.45
N THR A 28 13.12 5.25 -6.82
CA THR A 28 13.81 3.98 -6.64
C THR A 28 14.32 3.83 -5.21
N SER A 29 14.73 2.62 -4.84
CA SER A 29 15.31 2.37 -3.51
C SER A 29 16.65 3.10 -3.28
N SER A 30 17.35 3.51 -4.34
CA SER A 30 18.55 4.35 -4.23
C SER A 30 18.24 5.84 -4.10
N GLY A 31 16.97 6.24 -4.12
CA GLY A 31 16.55 7.64 -4.09
C GLY A 31 16.46 8.29 -5.47
N ALA A 32 16.90 7.64 -6.54
CA ALA A 32 16.74 8.20 -7.88
C ALA A 32 15.25 8.43 -8.19
N THR A 33 14.93 9.66 -8.57
CA THR A 33 13.56 10.18 -8.67
C THR A 33 13.34 10.75 -10.07
N GLN A 34 12.27 10.33 -10.73
CA GLN A 34 11.84 10.89 -12.02
C GLN A 34 10.32 11.04 -12.07
N GLY A 35 9.82 12.01 -12.82
CA GLY A 35 8.38 12.24 -12.82
C GLY A 35 7.92 13.45 -13.61
N ALA A 36 6.66 13.80 -13.38
CA ALA A 36 6.01 14.94 -14.01
C ALA A 36 5.16 15.71 -13.00
N ASP A 37 5.00 17.00 -13.28
CA ASP A 37 4.23 17.96 -12.49
C ASP A 37 3.28 18.71 -13.41
N VAL A 38 2.03 18.90 -12.96
CA VAL A 38 1.10 19.84 -13.57
C VAL A 38 0.56 20.76 -12.48
N SER A 39 0.65 22.08 -12.71
CA SER A 39 0.26 23.09 -11.73
C SER A 39 -0.46 24.28 -12.36
N ILE A 40 -1.38 24.85 -11.59
CA ILE A 40 -2.09 26.08 -11.91
C ILE A 40 -1.76 27.11 -10.83
N ALA A 41 -1.32 28.28 -11.27
CA ALA A 41 -1.09 29.44 -10.42
C ALA A 41 -2.24 30.43 -10.54
N PHE A 42 -2.63 31.03 -9.41
CA PHE A 42 -3.65 32.04 -9.28
C PHE A 42 -3.03 33.31 -8.73
N LYS A 43 -3.24 34.44 -9.41
CA LYS A 43 -2.74 35.74 -8.97
C LYS A 43 -3.75 36.36 -8.02
N VAL A 44 -3.28 36.81 -6.85
CA VAL A 44 -4.09 37.50 -5.85
C VAL A 44 -3.94 39.01 -6.04
N THR A 45 -5.04 39.72 -6.17
CA THR A 45 -5.05 41.19 -6.20
C THR A 45 -5.54 41.73 -4.87
N GLY A 46 -4.96 42.81 -4.35
CA GLY A 46 -5.44 43.50 -3.13
C GLY A 46 -6.75 44.29 -3.30
N LYS A 47 -7.62 43.90 -4.25
CA LYS A 47 -8.90 44.57 -4.53
C LYS A 47 -10.03 43.96 -3.69
N ALA A 48 -10.99 44.79 -3.28
CA ALA A 48 -12.04 44.43 -2.33
C ALA A 48 -13.20 43.59 -2.91
N GLN A 49 -13.35 43.47 -4.24
CA GLN A 49 -14.44 42.69 -4.85
C GLN A 49 -14.00 41.25 -5.15
N LEU A 50 -14.80 40.29 -4.70
CA LEU A 50 -14.51 38.85 -4.73
C LEU A 50 -14.28 38.29 -6.15
N SER A 51 -14.93 38.85 -7.18
CA SER A 51 -14.76 38.46 -8.59
C SER A 51 -13.43 38.92 -9.22
N ASP A 52 -12.81 39.97 -8.65
CA ASP A 52 -11.53 40.54 -9.11
C ASP A 52 -10.37 40.16 -8.18
N LEU A 53 -10.67 39.42 -7.11
CA LEU A 53 -9.72 39.06 -6.05
C LEU A 53 -8.70 38.04 -6.54
N ILE A 54 -9.12 37.08 -7.37
CA ILE A 54 -8.30 35.96 -7.86
C ILE A 54 -8.54 35.76 -9.36
N TYR A 55 -7.47 35.75 -10.14
CA TYR A 55 -7.53 35.39 -11.56
C TYR A 55 -6.45 34.36 -11.93
N LEU A 56 -6.70 33.63 -13.03
CA LEU A 56 -5.77 32.62 -13.55
C LEU A 56 -4.44 33.26 -13.97
N GLY A 57 -3.35 32.78 -13.36
CA GLY A 57 -1.99 33.24 -13.63
C GLY A 57 -1.34 32.40 -14.73
N LYS A 58 -0.79 31.25 -14.35
CA LYS A 58 -0.06 30.36 -15.27
C LYS A 58 -0.54 28.91 -15.13
N LEU A 59 -0.72 28.23 -16.26
CA LEU A 59 -0.76 26.76 -16.31
C LEU A 59 0.63 26.26 -16.66
N ARG A 60 1.13 25.26 -15.93
CA ARG A 60 2.49 24.72 -16.10
C ARG A 60 2.48 23.20 -16.12
N ALA A 61 3.31 22.65 -16.99
CA ALA A 61 3.75 21.26 -16.92
C ALA A 61 5.28 21.22 -16.79
N LYS A 62 5.80 20.33 -15.94
CA LYS A 62 7.24 20.11 -15.78
C LYS A 62 7.57 18.63 -15.84
N TYR A 63 8.74 18.33 -16.38
CA TYR A 63 9.46 17.08 -16.15
C TYR A 63 10.42 17.29 -14.98
N LEU A 64 10.55 16.30 -14.09
CA LEU A 64 11.48 16.32 -12.97
C LEU A 64 12.39 15.09 -12.98
N ASN A 65 13.67 15.29 -12.64
CA ASN A 65 14.66 14.23 -12.47
C ASN A 65 15.66 14.63 -11.37
N GLY A 66 16.09 13.68 -10.55
CA GLY A 66 17.11 13.89 -9.54
C GLY A 66 17.10 12.78 -8.49
N ILE A 67 17.24 13.19 -7.24
CA ILE A 67 17.22 12.32 -6.07
C ILE A 67 16.06 12.70 -5.15
N ASP A 68 15.76 11.88 -4.16
CA ASP A 68 14.62 11.98 -3.24
C ASP A 68 14.51 13.31 -2.47
N TYR A 69 15.64 14.01 -2.25
CA TYR A 69 15.68 15.32 -1.58
C TYR A 69 15.95 16.52 -2.51
N LEU A 70 16.38 16.31 -3.75
CA LEU A 70 16.68 17.40 -4.68
C LEU A 70 16.38 16.98 -6.12
N GLN A 71 15.45 17.69 -6.78
CA GLN A 71 15.08 17.44 -8.17
C GLN A 71 15.36 18.66 -9.04
N GLY A 72 16.01 18.44 -10.18
CA GLY A 72 16.04 19.38 -11.29
C GLY A 72 14.74 19.25 -12.09
N GLU A 73 14.18 20.38 -12.47
CA GLU A 73 12.93 20.45 -13.20
C GLU A 73 13.11 21.30 -14.46
N VAL A 74 12.50 20.87 -15.56
CA VAL A 74 12.40 21.63 -16.79
C VAL A 74 10.96 21.56 -17.27
N GLY A 75 10.41 22.68 -17.70
CA GLY A 75 9.01 22.72 -18.08
C GLY A 75 8.63 23.99 -18.80
N GLY A 76 7.33 24.12 -19.01
CA GLY A 76 6.75 25.28 -19.66
C GLY A 76 5.25 25.25 -19.55
N GLY A 77 4.61 26.21 -20.20
CA GLY A 77 3.17 26.27 -20.23
C GLY A 77 2.67 27.57 -20.79
N TRP A 78 1.49 27.97 -20.32
CA TRP A 78 0.78 29.14 -20.81
C TRP A 78 0.59 30.16 -19.68
N ASP A 79 0.98 31.41 -19.95
CA ASP A 79 0.71 32.56 -19.10
C ASP A 79 -0.56 33.26 -19.62
N PHE A 80 -1.62 33.24 -18.82
CA PHE A 80 -2.90 33.84 -19.18
C PHE A 80 -2.87 35.36 -19.11
N ALA A 81 -2.01 35.94 -18.25
CA ALA A 81 -1.86 37.39 -18.14
C ALA A 81 -1.06 37.96 -19.32
N LYS A 82 0.03 37.28 -19.73
CA LYS A 82 0.87 37.67 -20.87
C LYS A 82 0.37 37.13 -22.21
N LYS A 83 -0.63 36.24 -22.21
CA LYS A 83 -1.22 35.59 -23.39
C LYS A 83 -0.17 34.92 -24.28
N GLY A 84 0.68 34.08 -23.69
CA GLY A 84 1.62 33.31 -24.47
C GLY A 84 2.38 32.25 -23.71
N VAL A 85 3.26 31.57 -24.44
CA VAL A 85 4.03 30.44 -23.92
C VAL A 85 5.24 30.91 -23.11
N PHE A 86 5.60 30.13 -22.12
CA PHE A 86 6.84 30.27 -21.36
C PHE A 86 7.51 28.91 -21.19
N ALA A 87 8.82 28.92 -20.97
CA ALA A 87 9.60 27.74 -20.56
C ALA A 87 10.48 28.11 -19.36
N GLY A 88 10.86 27.15 -18.55
CA GLY A 88 11.66 27.44 -17.37
C GLY A 88 12.40 26.22 -16.85
N ILE A 89 13.37 26.51 -15.99
CA ILE A 89 14.12 25.52 -15.23
C ILE A 89 14.01 25.85 -13.74
N SER A 90 13.95 24.82 -12.91
CA SER A 90 13.91 24.98 -11.46
C SER A 90 14.59 23.84 -10.72
N ALA A 91 14.93 24.10 -9.46
CA ALA A 91 15.33 23.08 -8.50
C ALA A 91 14.29 23.01 -7.38
N GLN A 92 13.79 21.81 -7.11
CA GLN A 92 12.91 21.52 -5.98
C GLN A 92 13.71 20.81 -4.88
N GLY A 93 13.71 21.39 -3.68
CA GLY A 93 14.07 20.72 -2.43
C GLY A 93 12.85 20.53 -1.54
N PRO A 94 13.02 20.09 -0.28
CA PRO A 94 11.90 19.94 0.64
C PRO A 94 11.24 21.29 0.91
N TYR A 95 9.95 21.38 0.60
CA TYR A 95 9.07 22.52 0.82
C TYR A 95 9.42 23.81 0.05
N ALA A 96 10.43 23.79 -0.81
CA ALA A 96 10.89 24.97 -1.54
C ALA A 96 11.33 24.64 -2.97
N ASN A 97 10.91 25.49 -3.90
CA ASN A 97 11.31 25.48 -5.31
C ASN A 97 11.91 26.84 -5.67
N THR A 98 13.00 26.84 -6.42
CA THR A 98 13.59 28.05 -6.98
C THR A 98 13.87 27.85 -8.45
N GLY A 99 13.65 28.87 -9.26
CA GLY A 99 13.80 28.74 -10.70
C GLY A 99 13.76 30.04 -11.45
N VAL A 100 13.83 29.90 -12.77
CA VAL A 100 13.72 31.01 -13.71
C VAL A 100 12.81 30.59 -14.86
N ASP A 101 11.84 31.45 -15.17
CA ASP A 101 10.99 31.32 -16.35
C ASP A 101 11.47 32.29 -17.44
N TYR A 102 11.35 31.87 -18.69
CA TYR A 102 11.53 32.67 -19.88
C TYR A 102 10.19 32.78 -20.63
N ASP A 103 9.62 33.97 -20.70
CA ASP A 103 8.36 34.24 -21.39
C ASP A 103 8.61 34.62 -22.87
N PHE A 104 8.06 33.84 -23.81
CA PHE A 104 8.25 34.06 -25.26
C PHE A 104 7.29 35.09 -25.87
N ALA A 105 6.26 35.49 -25.12
CA ALA A 105 5.25 36.44 -25.56
C ALA A 105 5.80 37.87 -25.71
N ASN A 106 6.86 38.22 -24.98
CA ASN A 106 7.38 39.58 -24.89
C ASN A 106 8.71 39.70 -25.64
N LYS A 107 8.70 40.32 -26.83
CA LYS A 107 9.87 40.51 -27.71
C LYS A 107 10.66 41.80 -27.44
N SER A 108 10.36 42.56 -26.37
CA SER A 108 11.02 43.85 -26.13
C SER A 108 11.89 43.82 -24.86
N THR A 109 13.20 43.78 -25.12
CA THR A 109 14.34 43.93 -24.18
C THR A 109 14.69 42.68 -23.37
N PHE A 110 15.92 42.19 -23.60
CA PHE A 110 16.60 40.99 -23.07
C PHE A 110 16.64 40.81 -21.52
N GLY A 111 16.01 41.69 -20.74
CA GLY A 111 15.88 41.58 -19.28
C GLY A 111 14.44 41.47 -18.75
N LYS A 112 13.40 41.67 -19.57
CA LYS A 112 11.98 41.58 -19.13
C LYS A 112 11.34 40.22 -19.39
N SER A 113 12.00 39.36 -20.16
CA SER A 113 11.50 38.03 -20.48
C SER A 113 11.98 36.96 -19.49
N LEU A 114 12.94 37.27 -18.61
CA LEU A 114 13.43 36.37 -17.57
C LEU A 114 12.80 36.72 -16.22
N SER A 115 12.10 35.76 -15.63
CA SER A 115 11.34 35.89 -14.40
C SER A 115 11.87 34.88 -13.37
N PRO A 116 12.91 35.23 -12.58
CA PRO A 116 13.35 34.40 -11.46
C PRO A 116 12.28 34.35 -10.38
N TYR A 117 12.12 33.20 -9.73
CA TYR A 117 11.09 33.01 -8.73
C TYR A 117 11.52 32.10 -7.58
N VAL A 118 10.82 32.23 -6.45
CA VAL A 118 10.86 31.32 -5.32
C VAL A 118 9.43 30.86 -5.01
N GLU A 119 9.25 29.59 -4.70
CA GLU A 119 7.97 29.01 -4.30
C GLU A 119 8.16 28.18 -3.03
N PHE A 120 7.30 28.40 -2.04
CA PHE A 120 7.18 27.52 -0.89
C PHE A 120 5.96 26.64 -1.07
N ASN A 121 6.12 25.32 -0.92
CA ASN A 121 5.07 24.36 -1.20
C ASN A 121 5.05 23.22 -0.18
N SER A 122 4.01 22.39 -0.26
CA SER A 122 3.77 21.24 0.63
C SER A 122 4.49 19.96 0.19
N ILE A 123 5.44 20.04 -0.75
CA ILE A 123 6.17 18.89 -1.27
C ILE A 123 7.37 18.60 -0.36
N GLY A 124 7.30 17.53 0.42
CA GLY A 124 8.39 17.06 1.28
C GLY A 124 9.40 16.15 0.57
N ILE A 125 10.26 15.52 1.37
CA ILE A 125 11.19 14.47 0.91
C ILE A 125 10.38 13.25 0.45
N TYR A 126 10.81 12.59 -0.62
CA TYR A 126 10.18 11.35 -1.06
C TYR A 126 10.60 10.17 -0.20
N ASN A 127 9.63 9.34 0.18
CA ASN A 127 9.93 8.06 0.81
C ASN A 127 10.52 7.11 -0.23
N THR A 128 11.72 6.61 0.04
CA THR A 128 12.32 5.55 -0.77
C THR A 128 11.73 4.19 -0.36
N PRO A 129 11.50 3.28 -1.32
CA PRO A 129 11.16 1.91 -0.98
C PRO A 129 12.28 1.28 -0.15
N ASP A 130 11.92 0.57 0.93
CA ASP A 130 12.89 -0.15 1.75
C ASP A 130 13.75 -1.09 0.89
N LYS A 131 15.08 -0.87 0.88
CA LYS A 131 16.05 -1.79 0.24
C LYS A 131 16.00 -3.19 0.85
N ASN A 132 15.57 -3.26 2.11
CA ASN A 132 15.36 -4.49 2.87
C ASN A 132 13.86 -4.69 3.11
N GLN A 133 13.08 -4.84 2.03
CA GLN A 133 11.99 -5.81 2.12
C GLN A 133 12.62 -7.20 2.29
N THR A 134 13.09 -7.48 3.50
CA THR A 134 13.09 -8.84 3.99
C THR A 134 11.63 -9.21 3.94
N ILE A 135 11.25 -9.97 2.91
CA ILE A 135 9.95 -10.57 2.85
C ILE A 135 9.87 -11.41 4.13
N THR A 136 9.23 -10.89 5.17
CA THR A 136 8.75 -11.67 6.29
C THR A 136 7.54 -12.42 5.77
N THR A 137 7.80 -13.36 4.85
CA THR A 137 6.85 -14.37 4.40
C THR A 137 6.69 -15.33 5.56
N SER A 138 5.93 -14.87 6.56
CA SER A 138 5.36 -15.77 7.54
C SER A 138 4.30 -16.59 6.80
N CYS A 139 4.65 -17.82 6.45
CA CYS A 139 3.64 -18.76 5.97
C CYS A 139 2.70 -19.11 7.14
N PRO A 140 1.43 -19.45 6.87
CA PRO A 140 0.51 -19.94 7.90
C PRO A 140 1.12 -21.11 8.68
N THR A 141 0.71 -21.27 9.94
CA THR A 141 1.27 -22.30 10.83
C THR A 141 0.89 -23.71 10.35
N SER A 142 1.70 -24.26 9.45
CA SER A 142 1.64 -25.59 8.80
C SER A 142 2.30 -25.58 7.42
N TYR A 143 2.87 -24.45 6.99
CA TYR A 143 3.52 -24.28 5.71
C TYR A 143 4.99 -23.84 5.89
N GLU A 144 5.87 -24.40 5.08
CA GLU A 144 7.26 -24.00 4.95
C GLU A 144 7.42 -23.09 3.73
N PHE A 145 8.24 -22.06 3.88
CA PHE A 145 8.59 -21.19 2.76
C PHE A 145 9.80 -21.77 2.03
N ILE A 146 9.57 -22.35 0.84
CA ILE A 146 10.64 -22.86 -0.02
C ILE A 146 10.57 -22.11 -1.35
N ASN A 147 11.64 -21.41 -1.72
CA ASN A 147 11.81 -20.73 -3.01
C ASN A 147 10.62 -19.84 -3.43
N GLY A 148 10.07 -19.03 -2.52
CA GLY A 148 8.98 -18.13 -2.84
C GLY A 148 7.57 -18.73 -2.74
N ILE A 149 7.45 -20.01 -2.38
CA ILE A 149 6.18 -20.73 -2.29
C ILE A 149 5.98 -21.22 -0.85
N CYS A 150 4.79 -20.97 -0.29
CA CYS A 150 4.36 -21.65 0.93
C CYS A 150 3.89 -23.05 0.56
N ILE A 151 4.72 -24.06 0.85
CA ILE A 151 4.36 -25.46 0.68
C ILE A 151 3.89 -26.02 2.03
N PRO A 152 2.92 -26.94 2.08
CA PRO A 152 2.58 -27.61 3.32
C PRO A 152 3.84 -28.26 3.91
N ALA A 153 4.17 -27.92 5.15
CA ALA A 153 5.26 -28.55 5.88
C ALA A 153 5.00 -30.06 5.88
N LEU A 154 6.00 -30.85 5.49
CA LEU A 154 5.94 -32.32 5.48
C LEU A 154 5.89 -32.82 6.94
N GLY A 155 4.74 -32.66 7.58
CA GLY A 155 4.50 -32.97 8.99
C GLY A 155 4.62 -31.74 9.91
N ALA A 156 3.51 -31.36 10.56
CA ALA A 156 3.56 -30.38 11.64
C ALA A 156 4.02 -31.05 12.95
N PRO A 157 4.96 -30.47 13.72
CA PRO A 157 5.39 -31.02 15.00
C PRO A 157 4.18 -31.30 15.90
N SER A 158 3.94 -32.57 16.24
CA SER A 158 2.74 -32.96 17.00
C SER A 158 3.03 -33.91 18.15
N ASP A 159 4.31 -34.06 18.49
CA ASP A 159 4.77 -34.74 19.70
C ASP A 159 4.26 -34.03 20.97
N ARG A 160 3.66 -34.80 21.88
CA ARG A 160 3.20 -34.33 23.20
C ARG A 160 4.32 -33.66 24.00
N ARG A 161 5.58 -34.09 23.85
CA ARG A 161 6.74 -33.52 24.58
C ARG A 161 7.09 -32.09 24.15
N LEU A 162 6.62 -31.65 22.99
CA LEU A 162 6.86 -30.29 22.47
C LEU A 162 5.73 -29.31 22.84
N LYS A 163 4.73 -29.77 23.60
CA LYS A 163 3.48 -29.06 23.86
C LYS A 163 3.21 -28.92 25.37
N ARG A 164 2.56 -27.82 25.74
CA ARG A 164 2.07 -27.51 27.09
C ARG A 164 0.63 -27.00 27.04
N ASP A 165 0.01 -26.81 28.19
CA ASP A 165 -1.39 -26.35 28.33
C ASP A 165 -2.36 -27.18 27.45
N ILE A 166 -2.23 -28.52 27.53
CA ILE A 166 -2.93 -29.43 26.64
C ILE A 166 -4.34 -29.68 27.19
N HIS A 167 -5.35 -29.23 26.45
CA HIS A 167 -6.76 -29.42 26.78
C HIS A 167 -7.48 -30.16 25.67
N HIS A 168 -8.20 -31.23 26.00
CA HIS A 168 -9.08 -31.91 25.06
C HIS A 168 -10.25 -30.99 24.69
N LEU A 169 -10.54 -30.87 23.38
CA LEU A 169 -11.61 -30.04 22.85
C LEU A 169 -12.76 -30.86 22.27
N ALA A 170 -12.43 -31.91 21.51
CA ALA A 170 -13.42 -32.70 20.80
C ALA A 170 -12.90 -34.10 20.48
N THR A 171 -13.83 -35.03 20.24
CA THR A 171 -13.54 -36.34 19.65
C THR A 171 -14.34 -36.45 18.36
N LEU A 172 -13.64 -36.63 17.24
CA LEU A 172 -14.26 -36.80 15.92
C LEU A 172 -15.04 -38.11 15.84
N LYS A 173 -15.94 -38.23 14.85
CA LYS A 173 -16.76 -39.45 14.63
C LYS A 173 -15.93 -40.72 14.47
N ASN A 174 -14.71 -40.62 13.97
CA ASN A 174 -13.78 -41.73 13.83
C ASN A 174 -12.99 -42.06 15.12
N GLY A 175 -13.27 -41.36 16.22
CA GLY A 175 -12.60 -41.53 17.52
C GLY A 175 -11.34 -40.68 17.71
N MET A 176 -10.95 -39.86 16.72
CA MET A 176 -9.74 -39.03 16.82
C MET A 176 -9.94 -37.87 17.78
N LYS A 177 -9.02 -37.71 18.73
CA LYS A 177 -9.05 -36.63 19.72
C LYS A 177 -8.39 -35.36 19.18
N ILE A 178 -9.05 -34.23 19.41
CA ILE A 178 -8.59 -32.88 19.06
C ILE A 178 -8.29 -32.12 20.35
N TYR A 179 -7.18 -31.41 20.37
CA TYR A 179 -6.65 -30.71 21.54
C TYR A 179 -6.34 -29.26 21.24
N ALA A 180 -6.59 -28.38 22.20
CA ALA A 180 -5.91 -27.09 22.32
C ALA A 180 -4.56 -27.32 23.02
N PHE A 181 -3.52 -26.63 22.56
CA PHE A 181 -2.20 -26.66 23.18
C PHE A 181 -1.38 -25.42 22.81
N LYS A 182 -0.31 -25.17 23.56
CA LYS A 182 0.76 -24.25 23.16
C LYS A 182 2.05 -25.01 22.95
N TYR A 183 2.93 -24.54 22.07
CA TYR A 183 4.28 -25.10 21.99
C TYR A 183 5.11 -24.63 23.19
N LEU A 184 6.14 -25.39 23.56
CA LEU A 184 7.07 -24.96 24.60
C LEU A 184 7.78 -23.63 24.25
N THR A 185 7.98 -23.37 22.96
CA THR A 185 8.70 -22.19 22.44
C THR A 185 7.79 -21.03 22.04
N SER A 186 6.47 -21.13 22.24
CA SER A 186 5.52 -20.10 21.80
C SER A 186 4.33 -19.97 22.77
N ASP A 187 3.87 -18.75 23.01
CA ASP A 187 2.63 -18.50 23.77
C ASP A 187 1.36 -18.58 22.90
N LYS A 188 1.50 -18.75 21.59
CA LYS A 188 0.37 -18.88 20.68
C LYS A 188 -0.30 -20.25 20.86
N ALA A 189 -1.62 -20.23 21.09
CA ALA A 189 -2.44 -21.42 21.24
C ALA A 189 -2.92 -21.96 19.89
N TYR A 190 -2.74 -23.26 19.69
CA TYR A 190 -3.09 -24.01 18.50
C TYR A 190 -4.09 -25.11 18.81
N VAL A 191 -4.78 -25.58 17.77
CA VAL A 191 -5.69 -26.72 17.83
C VAL A 191 -5.24 -27.77 16.83
N GLY A 192 -5.14 -29.01 17.31
CA GLY A 192 -4.67 -30.13 16.50
C GLY A 192 -4.63 -31.45 17.27
N VAL A 193 -3.88 -32.42 16.75
CA VAL A 193 -3.79 -33.79 17.27
C VAL A 193 -2.52 -34.01 18.09
N MET A 194 -2.50 -35.11 18.84
CA MET A 194 -1.31 -35.62 19.54
C MET A 194 -0.78 -36.85 18.81
N ALA A 195 0.49 -36.83 18.42
CA ALA A 195 1.10 -37.95 17.70
C ALA A 195 1.01 -39.26 18.49
N GLN A 196 1.19 -39.21 19.81
CA GLN A 196 1.11 -40.37 20.71
C GLN A 196 -0.28 -41.04 20.72
N ASP A 197 -1.36 -40.29 20.50
CA ASP A 197 -2.69 -40.86 20.38
C ASP A 197 -2.88 -41.54 19.02
N LEU A 198 -2.32 -40.95 17.97
CA LEU A 198 -2.39 -41.52 16.62
C LEU A 198 -1.60 -42.83 16.51
N LEU A 199 -0.47 -42.95 17.23
CA LEU A 199 0.34 -44.17 17.26
C LEU A 199 -0.40 -45.39 17.85
N GLN A 200 -1.45 -45.16 18.64
CA GLN A 200 -2.28 -46.23 19.23
C GLN A 200 -3.27 -46.84 18.23
N ASN A 201 -3.47 -46.22 17.06
CA ASN A 201 -4.38 -46.68 16.03
C ASN A 201 -3.63 -46.99 14.72
N ALA A 202 -3.73 -48.23 14.25
CA ALA A 202 -3.05 -48.69 13.03
C ALA A 202 -3.36 -47.84 11.78
N SER A 203 -4.59 -47.31 11.67
CA SER A 203 -5.02 -46.51 10.52
C SER A 203 -4.43 -45.10 10.50
N TRP A 204 -4.08 -44.54 11.67
CA TRP A 204 -3.55 -43.18 11.79
C TRP A 204 -2.03 -43.15 11.95
N LYS A 205 -1.43 -44.26 12.40
CA LYS A 205 0.02 -44.41 12.57
C LYS A 205 0.82 -44.02 11.32
N LYS A 206 0.29 -44.32 10.12
CA LYS A 206 0.92 -43.93 8.83
C LYS A 206 1.04 -42.42 8.59
N ALA A 207 0.26 -41.61 9.30
CA ALA A 207 0.35 -40.15 9.22
C ALA A 207 1.38 -39.58 10.21
N VAL A 208 1.90 -40.40 11.13
CA VAL A 208 2.92 -40.00 12.10
C VAL A 208 4.31 -40.24 11.51
N ILE A 209 5.12 -39.19 11.49
CA ILE A 209 6.49 -39.19 10.99
C ILE A 209 7.40 -39.06 12.21
N GLN A 210 8.26 -40.05 12.43
CA GLN A 210 9.34 -39.92 13.40
C GLN A 210 10.51 -39.18 12.75
N GLN A 211 10.88 -38.03 13.33
CA GLN A 211 12.00 -37.23 12.87
C GLN A 211 13.33 -37.80 13.38
N THR A 212 14.43 -37.42 12.75
CA THR A 212 15.80 -37.85 13.11
C THR A 212 16.22 -37.42 14.51
N ASN A 213 15.62 -36.36 15.04
CA ASN A 213 15.80 -35.87 16.42
C ASN A 213 15.01 -36.67 17.47
N GLY A 214 14.28 -37.72 17.07
CA GLY A 214 13.50 -38.57 17.96
C GLY A 214 12.12 -38.01 18.37
N PHE A 215 11.69 -36.87 17.83
CA PHE A 215 10.35 -36.32 18.00
C PHE A 215 9.39 -36.73 16.88
N TYR A 216 8.08 -36.60 17.14
CA TYR A 216 7.03 -36.90 16.16
C TYR A 216 6.43 -35.65 15.50
N SER A 217 6.23 -35.75 14.20
CA SER A 217 5.43 -34.83 13.38
C SER A 217 4.25 -35.58 12.78
N VAL A 218 3.18 -34.86 12.43
CA VAL A 218 1.97 -35.46 11.85
C VAL A 218 1.68 -34.82 10.51
N ASN A 219 1.51 -35.65 9.48
CA ASN A 219 0.98 -35.24 8.20
C ASN A 219 -0.55 -35.10 8.31
N TYR A 220 -1.02 -33.90 8.65
CA TYR A 220 -2.44 -33.60 8.82
C TYR A 220 -3.24 -33.86 7.53
N ALA A 221 -2.64 -33.67 6.35
CA ALA A 221 -3.31 -33.91 5.08
C ALA A 221 -3.67 -35.39 4.88
N MET A 222 -2.83 -36.32 5.35
CA MET A 222 -3.17 -37.76 5.35
C MET A 222 -4.35 -38.10 6.26
N LEU A 223 -4.67 -37.23 7.22
CA LEU A 223 -5.81 -37.36 8.12
C LEU A 223 -7.05 -36.62 7.59
N GLY A 224 -6.95 -35.89 6.47
CA GLY A 224 -7.99 -34.98 5.99
C GLY A 224 -8.19 -33.76 6.88
N LEU A 225 -7.17 -33.39 7.65
CA LEU A 225 -7.22 -32.28 8.60
C LEU A 225 -6.18 -31.20 8.25
N LYS A 226 -6.29 -30.06 8.92
CA LYS A 226 -5.27 -29.01 9.01
C LYS A 226 -5.11 -28.58 10.47
N MET A 227 -3.93 -28.08 10.83
CA MET A 227 -3.73 -27.43 12.11
C MET A 227 -4.24 -25.99 12.04
N THR A 228 -4.85 -25.50 13.11
CA THR A 228 -5.44 -24.15 13.18
C THR A 228 -5.07 -23.48 14.50
N THR A 229 -5.35 -22.19 14.65
CA THR A 229 -5.19 -21.48 15.90
C THR A 229 -6.41 -21.65 16.80
N PHE A 230 -6.23 -21.52 18.12
CA PHE A 230 -7.37 -21.55 19.05
C PHE A 230 -8.37 -20.41 18.79
N ALA A 231 -7.90 -19.27 18.25
CA ALA A 231 -8.77 -18.16 17.88
C ALA A 231 -9.70 -18.54 16.71
N GLU A 232 -9.15 -19.16 15.66
CA GLU A 232 -9.92 -19.67 14.52
C GLU A 232 -10.88 -20.79 14.92
N TRP A 233 -10.45 -21.70 15.81
CA TRP A 233 -11.33 -22.72 16.37
C TRP A 233 -12.53 -22.11 17.10
N LYS A 234 -12.34 -21.06 17.90
CA LYS A 234 -13.46 -20.38 18.57
C LYS A 234 -14.43 -19.76 17.57
N SER A 235 -13.96 -19.32 16.41
CA SER A 235 -14.78 -18.70 15.37
C SER A 235 -15.55 -19.75 14.54
N ASN A 236 -14.86 -20.82 14.13
CA ASN A 236 -15.34 -21.72 13.07
C ASN A 236 -15.55 -23.17 13.53
N GLY A 237 -15.24 -23.49 14.80
CA GLY A 237 -15.41 -24.82 15.38
C GLY A 237 -14.68 -25.91 14.59
N LEU A 238 -15.33 -27.06 14.40
CA LEU A 238 -14.77 -28.21 13.66
C LEU A 238 -14.37 -27.87 12.21
N ALA A 239 -15.06 -26.94 11.55
CA ALA A 239 -14.70 -26.54 10.19
C ALA A 239 -13.30 -25.91 10.09
N SER A 240 -12.77 -25.36 11.18
CA SER A 240 -11.40 -24.81 11.23
C SER A 240 -10.30 -25.85 11.05
N ILE A 241 -10.56 -27.12 11.37
CA ILE A 241 -9.57 -28.21 11.31
C ILE A 241 -9.78 -29.14 10.12
N GLU A 242 -10.89 -29.02 9.39
CA GLU A 242 -11.13 -29.83 8.19
C GLU A 242 -10.28 -29.28 7.04
N LEU A 243 -9.58 -30.19 6.35
CA LEU A 243 -8.89 -29.84 5.11
C LEU A 243 -9.95 -29.78 4.02
N GLU A 244 -10.35 -28.58 3.60
CA GLU A 244 -11.29 -28.43 2.48
C GLU A 244 -10.75 -29.17 1.24
N LYS A 245 -11.53 -30.10 0.69
CA LYS A 245 -11.22 -30.83 -0.54
C LYS A 245 -11.37 -29.96 -1.80
N HIS A 246 -11.29 -28.64 -1.68
CA HIS A 246 -11.32 -27.75 -2.84
C HIS A 246 -9.92 -27.66 -3.45
N LEU A 247 -9.71 -28.46 -4.50
CA LEU A 247 -8.83 -28.10 -5.60
C LEU A 247 -8.96 -26.60 -5.85
N VAL A 248 -7.83 -25.91 -5.79
CA VAL A 248 -7.64 -24.49 -6.09
C VAL A 248 -8.40 -24.14 -7.37
N ARG A 249 -9.64 -23.65 -7.25
CA ARG A 249 -10.20 -22.77 -8.27
C ARG A 249 -9.52 -21.46 -8.00
N LEU A 250 -8.56 -21.11 -8.85
CA LEU A 250 -8.08 -19.75 -8.98
C LEU A 250 -9.32 -18.88 -9.26
N THR A 251 -9.89 -18.29 -8.21
CA THR A 251 -10.77 -17.15 -8.40
C THR A 251 -9.91 -16.06 -9.01
N PRO A 252 -10.27 -15.52 -10.20
CA PRO A 252 -9.49 -14.44 -10.79
C PRO A 252 -9.44 -13.27 -9.81
N LEU A 253 -8.27 -12.64 -9.72
CA LEU A 253 -8.06 -11.40 -8.99
C LEU A 253 -9.19 -10.41 -9.32
N PRO A 254 -9.75 -9.70 -8.34
CA PRO A 254 -10.76 -8.69 -8.62
C PRO A 254 -10.13 -7.60 -9.49
N THR A 255 -10.59 -7.50 -10.74
CA THR A 255 -10.36 -6.33 -11.58
C THR A 255 -11.04 -5.14 -10.94
N GLU A 256 -10.26 -4.31 -10.25
CA GLU A 256 -10.69 -3.00 -9.80
C GLU A 256 -10.71 -2.04 -11.00
N SER A 257 -11.79 -2.15 -11.79
CA SER A 257 -12.21 -1.17 -12.76
C SER A 257 -13.72 -1.03 -12.63
N GLN A 258 -14.20 0.21 -12.65
CA GLN A 258 -15.60 0.63 -12.59
C GLN A 258 -16.19 0.85 -11.18
N LYS A 259 -15.70 1.88 -10.47
CA LYS A 259 -16.59 2.74 -9.66
C LYS A 259 -16.28 4.20 -9.92
N ASN A 260 -16.90 4.72 -10.97
CA ASN A 260 -17.50 6.05 -11.00
C ASN A 260 -18.26 6.21 -12.31
N LEU A 261 -19.60 6.20 -12.25
CA LEU A 261 -20.43 7.39 -12.50
C LEU A 261 -21.91 7.03 -12.61
N THR A 262 -22.72 8.01 -12.22
CA THR A 262 -24.19 8.14 -12.30
C THR A 262 -24.94 7.51 -11.12
N ARG A 263 -25.85 8.18 -10.41
CA ARG A 263 -26.55 9.45 -10.65
C ARG A 263 -27.13 9.93 -9.31
N PHE A 264 -26.95 11.21 -9.00
CA PHE A 264 -27.82 11.92 -8.08
C PHE A 264 -29.21 11.99 -8.70
N GLU A 265 -30.23 11.50 -8.01
CA GLU A 265 -31.61 11.99 -8.12
C GLU A 265 -32.23 11.98 -6.72
N CYS A 266 -32.47 13.19 -6.22
CA CYS A 266 -33.36 13.46 -5.09
C CYS A 266 -34.70 13.82 -5.72
N GLY A 267 -35.79 13.15 -5.34
CA GLY A 267 -37.11 13.34 -5.94
C GLY A 267 -38.20 12.56 -5.22
N TYR A 268 -39.00 13.32 -4.48
CA TYR A 268 -40.21 13.01 -3.70
C TYR A 268 -41.32 12.29 -4.49
N ILE A 269 -42.07 11.36 -3.87
CA ILE A 269 -43.57 11.37 -3.74
C ILE A 269 -44.07 10.22 -2.86
N ASP A 270 -45.16 10.52 -2.16
CA ASP A 270 -45.95 9.74 -1.21
C ASP A 270 -46.57 8.45 -1.77
N GLU A 271 -46.70 7.43 -0.91
CA GLU A 271 -47.89 6.55 -0.75
C GLU A 271 -47.60 5.45 0.29
N ILE A 272 -48.10 5.59 1.52
CA ILE A 272 -48.42 4.44 2.39
C ILE A 272 -49.79 4.67 3.03
N ILE A 273 -50.68 3.76 2.67
CA ILE A 273 -51.97 3.44 3.31
C ILE A 273 -51.68 2.67 4.59
N MET A 274 -52.04 3.22 5.75
CA MET A 274 -52.78 2.63 6.88
C MET A 274 -52.70 3.50 8.13
#